data_AF-A0A158QAM0-F1
#
_entry.id   AF-A0A158QAM0-F1
#
_cell.length_a   1.000
_cell.length_b   1.000
_cell.length_c   1.000
_cell.angle_alpha   90.00
_cell.angle_beta   90.00
_cell.angle_gamma   90.00
#
_symmetry.space_group_name_H-M   'P 1'
#
loop_
_entity.id
_entity.type
_entity.pdbx_description
1 polymer ?
#
loop_
_entity_poly.entity_id
_entity_poly.type
_entity_poly.pdbx_seq_one_letter_code
_entity_poly.pdbx_strand_id
1 'polypeptide(L)'
;MMGSPPDDSPTGLYGSRPADILHDRFRRGNPESVRQLSLRVRLAEERASRFKREKEELKFANDKLSKEVEENRNLVISTRREFQDRIEELEKQLQPELHGPPYYVSEKICFDASVGTEGEASCSSIGGVTTSLAEREMNSPRSGFDEFRATLSFMKPRSRQYSSDILVFEISVTEGIKITHKESHDQAVVTDFEDRLGTRSEFEDRTKLEAEKFFLETQLKLARSKLDHYGLQEIQKKNLEKRNVALSETIDSLVVSQLFYACFRLALILNALCTAEVEKLKDMAVEKAESGSDDRIAARKIVDLTLDYQKKLDSKTAELELKTKQLEELTRIHSSALTSLETLKEKYNSIKEKIEQDQKQAAPSTNEELQKYIEENAQLKERLSKYEQITASDTTMILHYRMNPLDVAHEEYKEFETKRKRKAEVSTLCFEDDLDATVRRKQREELVKQVSDLQFQLHKSEKEKERALKIQSDLVKQYRAIVTALSGWQIKMKDDGFAEIESVFNPGNFFIFKVENFGKSVSLLESDYANKWSNQIHEYLEGRDSVPAFLAAVTLLLDEQSQSTQYSLSFD
;
A
#
# COMPACT_ATOMS: atom_id res chain seq x y z
N MET A 1 69.27 -25.49 29.66
CA MET A 1 68.07 -26.29 29.34
C MET A 1 67.04 -25.37 28.72
N MET A 2 66.49 -25.80 27.58
CA MET A 2 65.29 -25.30 26.89
C MET A 2 65.32 -23.85 26.39
N GLY A 3 65.68 -23.71 25.10
CA GLY A 3 65.36 -22.54 24.29
C GLY A 3 63.93 -22.65 23.76
N SER A 4 63.30 -21.49 23.59
CA SER A 4 62.03 -21.30 22.91
C SER A 4 62.26 -20.51 21.63
N PRO A 5 61.60 -20.85 20.51
CA PRO A 5 61.86 -20.24 19.20
C PRO A 5 61.16 -18.87 19.07
N PRO A 6 61.64 -17.99 18.17
CA PRO A 6 60.90 -16.80 17.76
C PRO A 6 59.84 -17.16 16.72
N ASP A 7 58.60 -16.72 16.97
CA ASP A 7 57.50 -16.81 16.02
C ASP A 7 57.68 -15.77 14.91
N ASP A 8 58.40 -16.15 13.85
CA ASP A 8 58.36 -15.48 12.56
C ASP A 8 57.00 -15.77 11.89
N SER A 9 56.06 -14.83 12.03
CA SER A 9 54.85 -14.76 11.21
C SER A 9 55.22 -14.30 9.79
N PRO A 10 54.97 -15.09 8.73
CA PRO A 10 55.25 -14.72 7.35
C PRO A 10 54.10 -13.90 6.75
N THR A 11 53.46 -13.05 7.56
CA THR A 11 52.36 -12.19 7.12
C THR A 11 52.87 -10.77 7.10
N GLY A 12 53.63 -10.46 6.05
CA GLY A 12 54.02 -9.09 5.74
C GLY A 12 52.79 -8.18 5.79
N LEU A 13 52.94 -7.10 6.56
CA LEU A 13 52.02 -5.98 6.66
C LEU A 13 51.59 -5.52 5.25
N TYR A 14 50.41 -5.95 4.82
CA TYR A 14 49.69 -5.30 3.73
C TYR A 14 49.19 -3.96 4.29
N GLY A 15 49.84 -2.87 3.87
CA GLY A 15 49.47 -1.51 4.22
C GLY A 15 47.96 -1.27 4.04
N SER A 16 47.33 -0.78 5.09
CA SER A 16 45.88 -0.61 5.23
C SER A 16 45.34 0.62 4.49
N ARG A 17 46.03 1.08 3.44
CA ARG A 17 45.61 2.21 2.62
C ARG A 17 44.91 1.69 1.36
N PRO A 18 43.59 1.95 1.18
CA PRO A 18 42.86 1.56 -0.03
C PRO A 18 43.45 2.14 -1.32
N ALA A 19 44.20 3.25 -1.21
CA ALA A 19 44.88 3.91 -2.32
C ALA A 19 46.08 3.11 -2.86
N ASP A 20 46.75 2.32 -2.04
CA ASP A 20 47.97 1.59 -2.44
C ASP A 20 47.65 0.29 -3.20
N ILE A 21 46.43 -0.24 -3.07
CA ILE A 21 46.01 -1.47 -3.76
C ILE A 21 45.71 -1.24 -5.24
N LEU A 22 45.31 -0.01 -5.61
CA LEU A 22 44.93 0.34 -6.99
C LEU A 22 46.04 1.03 -7.77
N HIS A 23 46.99 1.71 -7.11
CA HIS A 23 48.04 2.44 -7.82
C HIS A 23 49.26 1.60 -8.20
N ASP A 24 49.62 0.58 -7.42
CA ASP A 24 50.81 -0.23 -7.71
C ASP A 24 50.59 -1.40 -8.67
N ARG A 25 49.34 -1.83 -8.92
CA ARG A 25 49.07 -2.94 -9.86
C ARG A 25 49.11 -2.57 -11.33
N PHE A 26 48.99 -1.29 -11.68
CA PHE A 26 48.95 -0.87 -13.09
C PHE A 26 50.30 -0.36 -13.62
N ARG A 27 51.32 -0.21 -12.77
CA ARG A 27 52.59 0.42 -13.16
C ARG A 27 53.74 -0.52 -13.50
N ARG A 28 53.57 -1.83 -13.38
CA ARG A 28 54.52 -2.80 -13.95
C ARG A 28 53.73 -3.75 -14.81
N GLY A 29 54.21 -3.98 -16.03
CA GLY A 29 53.68 -4.96 -16.98
C GLY A 29 53.72 -6.35 -16.36
N ASN A 30 52.79 -6.60 -15.45
CA ASN A 30 52.54 -7.90 -14.89
C ASN A 30 51.65 -8.57 -15.92
N PRO A 31 52.14 -9.61 -16.62
CA PRO A 31 51.28 -10.47 -17.40
C PRO A 31 50.44 -11.27 -16.39
N GLU A 32 49.50 -10.61 -15.68
CA GLU A 32 48.30 -11.28 -15.21
C GLU A 32 47.72 -11.91 -16.47
N SER A 33 48.04 -13.20 -16.62
CA SER A 33 48.13 -13.86 -17.91
C SER A 33 46.89 -13.57 -18.74
N VAL A 34 47.05 -13.39 -20.05
CA VAL A 34 45.92 -13.35 -21.01
C VAL A 34 44.88 -14.45 -20.70
N ARG A 35 45.33 -15.57 -20.13
CA ARG A 35 44.53 -16.67 -19.58
C ARG A 35 43.58 -16.27 -18.43
N GLN A 36 44.01 -15.48 -17.45
CA GLN A 36 43.16 -14.99 -16.35
C GLN A 36 42.11 -13.98 -16.84
N LEU A 37 42.49 -13.07 -17.75
CA LEU A 37 41.53 -12.14 -18.36
C LEU A 37 40.50 -12.89 -19.21
N SER A 38 40.96 -13.87 -20.02
CA SER A 38 40.09 -14.75 -20.80
C SER A 38 39.11 -15.54 -19.93
N LEU A 39 39.55 -16.05 -18.77
CA LEU A 39 38.68 -16.71 -17.79
C LEU A 39 37.61 -15.76 -17.23
N ARG A 40 38.00 -14.52 -16.88
CA ARG A 40 37.05 -13.52 -16.37
C ARG A 40 36.02 -13.12 -17.44
N VAL A 41 36.45 -12.93 -18.69
CA VAL A 41 35.56 -12.63 -19.82
C VAL A 41 34.57 -13.78 -20.04
N ARG A 42 35.06 -15.02 -20.10
CA ARG A 42 34.19 -16.21 -20.25
C ARG A 42 33.18 -16.34 -19.11
N LEU A 43 33.58 -16.11 -17.87
CA LEU A 43 32.66 -16.11 -16.72
C LEU A 43 31.62 -14.98 -16.80
N ALA A 44 32.02 -13.80 -17.29
CA ALA A 44 31.10 -12.69 -17.50
C ALA A 44 30.09 -12.99 -18.62
N GLU A 45 30.53 -13.58 -19.73
CA GLU A 45 29.68 -14.03 -20.84
C GLU A 45 28.71 -15.12 -20.40
N GLU A 46 29.16 -16.07 -19.58
CA GLU A 46 28.29 -17.13 -19.04
C GLU A 46 27.21 -16.54 -18.12
N ARG A 47 27.59 -15.61 -17.24
CA ARG A 47 26.63 -14.89 -16.38
C ARG A 47 25.63 -14.07 -17.19
N ALA A 48 26.09 -13.32 -18.19
CA ALA A 48 25.22 -12.57 -19.10
C ALA A 48 24.23 -13.51 -19.82
N SER A 49 24.71 -14.68 -20.26
CA SER A 49 23.88 -15.70 -20.90
C SER A 49 22.85 -16.34 -19.97
N ARG A 50 23.16 -16.45 -18.67
CA ARG A 50 22.19 -16.89 -17.65
C ARG A 50 21.12 -15.84 -17.42
N PHE A 51 21.50 -14.57 -17.23
CA PHE A 51 20.54 -13.48 -17.04
C PHE A 51 19.63 -13.29 -18.25
N LYS A 52 20.14 -13.50 -19.47
CA LYS A 52 19.31 -13.45 -20.67
C LYS A 52 18.23 -14.54 -20.68
N ARG A 53 18.58 -15.78 -20.31
CA ARG A 53 17.61 -16.88 -20.18
C ARG A 53 16.59 -16.62 -19.08
N GLU A 54 17.02 -16.17 -17.92
CA GLU A 54 16.12 -15.84 -16.81
C GLU A 54 15.14 -14.72 -17.19
N LYS A 55 15.61 -13.70 -17.93
CA LYS A 55 14.74 -12.66 -18.48
C LYS A 55 13.70 -13.21 -19.47
N GLU A 56 14.08 -14.14 -20.33
CA GLU A 56 13.17 -14.79 -21.28
C GLU A 56 12.14 -15.68 -20.57
N GLU A 57 12.54 -16.43 -19.53
CA GLU A 57 11.65 -17.22 -18.68
C GLU A 57 10.66 -16.35 -17.92
N LEU A 58 11.12 -15.24 -17.31
CA LEU A 58 10.25 -14.28 -16.65
C LEU A 58 9.27 -13.62 -17.62
N LYS A 59 9.71 -13.31 -18.84
CA LYS A 59 8.82 -12.78 -19.89
C LYS A 59 7.72 -13.79 -20.24
N PHE A 60 8.09 -15.05 -20.44
CA PHE A 60 7.13 -16.12 -20.71
C PHE A 60 6.13 -16.33 -19.55
N ALA A 61 6.62 -16.30 -18.31
CA ALA A 61 5.76 -16.40 -17.12
C ALA A 61 4.79 -15.21 -17.01
N ASN A 62 5.25 -13.99 -17.33
CA ASN A 62 4.42 -12.80 -17.33
C ASN A 62 3.35 -12.83 -18.43
N ASP A 63 3.70 -13.30 -19.63
CA ASP A 63 2.74 -13.49 -20.72
C ASP A 63 1.67 -14.53 -20.36
N LYS A 64 2.07 -15.61 -19.67
CA LYS A 64 1.12 -16.63 -19.15
C LYS A 64 0.17 -16.04 -18.11
N LEU A 65 0.70 -15.33 -17.11
CA LEU A 65 -0.13 -14.69 -16.07
C LEU A 65 -1.07 -13.63 -16.67
N SER A 66 -0.61 -12.88 -17.67
CA SER A 66 -1.45 -11.89 -18.36
C SER A 66 -2.64 -12.54 -19.08
N LYS A 67 -2.44 -13.71 -19.71
CA LYS A 67 -3.53 -14.48 -20.30
C LYS A 67 -4.52 -14.98 -19.25
N GLU A 68 -4.03 -15.52 -18.14
CA GLU A 68 -4.87 -16.02 -17.04
C GLU A 68 -5.71 -14.91 -16.39
N VAL A 69 -5.12 -13.71 -16.23
CA VAL A 69 -5.84 -12.52 -15.75
C VAL A 69 -6.95 -12.12 -16.73
N GLU A 70 -6.69 -12.16 -18.03
CA GLU A 70 -7.69 -11.83 -19.05
C GLU A 70 -8.83 -12.87 -19.11
N GLU A 71 -8.50 -14.16 -19.00
CA GLU A 71 -9.50 -15.24 -18.89
C GLU A 71 -10.39 -15.05 -17.65
N ASN A 72 -9.79 -14.77 -16.49
CA ASN A 72 -10.53 -14.48 -15.25
C ASN A 72 -11.39 -13.23 -15.36
N ARG A 73 -10.89 -12.17 -16.01
CA ARG A 73 -11.66 -10.95 -16.28
C ARG A 73 -12.89 -11.25 -17.12
N ASN A 74 -12.73 -12.05 -18.18
CA ASN A 74 -13.84 -12.46 -19.04
C ASN A 74 -14.88 -13.32 -18.30
N LEU A 75 -14.43 -14.22 -17.42
CA LEU A 75 -15.32 -15.01 -16.57
C LEU A 75 -16.14 -14.14 -15.60
N VAL A 76 -15.52 -13.14 -14.97
CA VAL A 76 -16.22 -12.18 -14.09
C VAL A 76 -17.25 -11.36 -14.89
N ILE A 77 -16.92 -10.96 -16.12
CA ILE A 77 -17.86 -10.24 -16.98
C ILE A 77 -19.05 -11.14 -17.37
N SER A 78 -18.80 -12.41 -17.72
CA SER A 78 -19.86 -13.38 -18.06
C SER A 78 -20.81 -13.60 -16.90
N THR A 79 -20.26 -13.91 -15.72
CA THR A 79 -21.06 -14.15 -14.51
C THR A 79 -21.85 -12.91 -14.09
N ARG A 80 -21.27 -11.70 -14.20
CA ARG A 80 -22.00 -10.46 -13.96
C ARG A 80 -23.18 -10.29 -14.91
N ARG A 81 -23.02 -10.63 -16.20
CA ARG A 81 -24.10 -10.56 -17.19
C ARG A 81 -25.22 -11.55 -16.83
N GLU A 82 -24.86 -12.80 -16.50
CA GLU A 82 -25.83 -13.81 -16.05
C GLU A 82 -26.64 -13.36 -14.83
N PHE A 83 -25.99 -12.72 -13.84
CA PHE A 83 -26.71 -12.15 -12.69
C PHE A 83 -27.63 -11.01 -13.08
N GLN A 84 -27.21 -10.15 -14.01
CA GLN A 84 -28.01 -9.04 -14.48
C GLN A 84 -29.25 -9.52 -15.25
N ASP A 85 -29.09 -10.51 -16.13
CA ASP A 85 -30.20 -11.16 -16.83
C ASP A 85 -31.18 -11.82 -15.84
N ARG A 86 -30.68 -12.42 -14.75
CA ARG A 86 -31.51 -13.00 -13.68
C ARG A 86 -32.32 -11.94 -12.93
N ILE A 87 -31.73 -10.78 -12.67
CA ILE A 87 -32.40 -9.65 -12.02
C ILE A 87 -33.51 -9.13 -12.92
N GLU A 88 -33.22 -8.89 -14.21
CA GLU A 88 -34.22 -8.42 -15.18
C GLU A 88 -35.39 -9.41 -15.33
N GLU A 89 -35.11 -10.72 -15.33
CA GLU A 89 -36.15 -11.76 -15.35
C GLU A 89 -37.02 -11.73 -14.08
N LEU A 90 -36.42 -11.57 -12.89
CA LEU A 90 -37.16 -11.45 -11.64
C LEU A 90 -38.00 -10.18 -11.58
N GLU A 91 -37.46 -9.04 -12.03
CA GLU A 91 -38.20 -7.77 -12.12
C GLU A 91 -39.43 -7.91 -13.04
N LYS A 92 -39.29 -8.60 -14.17
CA LYS A 92 -40.39 -8.88 -15.09
C LYS A 92 -41.46 -9.79 -14.46
N GLN A 93 -41.07 -10.75 -13.64
CA GLN A 93 -42.01 -11.62 -12.90
C GLN A 93 -42.77 -10.87 -11.80
N LEU A 94 -42.18 -9.81 -11.22
CA LEU A 94 -42.79 -8.97 -10.20
C LEU A 94 -43.75 -7.89 -10.77
N GLN A 95 -43.54 -7.44 -12.01
CA GLN A 95 -44.40 -6.41 -12.62
C GLN A 95 -45.90 -6.74 -12.77
N PRO A 96 -46.35 -7.98 -13.07
CA PRO A 96 -47.79 -8.25 -13.27
C PRO A 96 -48.64 -8.17 -11.99
N GLU A 97 -48.08 -8.18 -10.77
CA GLU A 97 -48.88 -8.06 -9.53
C GLU A 97 -49.24 -6.61 -9.15
N LEU A 98 -48.58 -5.61 -9.75
CA LEU A 98 -48.82 -4.19 -9.46
C LEU A 98 -49.81 -3.49 -10.41
N HIS A 99 -50.36 -4.22 -11.38
CA HIS A 99 -51.46 -3.75 -12.23
C HIS A 99 -52.75 -4.54 -11.96
N GLY A 100 -53.09 -4.71 -10.68
CA GLY A 100 -54.47 -4.96 -10.30
C GLY A 100 -55.36 -3.77 -10.74
N PRO A 101 -56.62 -4.01 -11.16
CA PRO A 101 -57.51 -2.95 -11.59
C PRO A 101 -57.64 -1.88 -10.49
N PRO A 102 -57.73 -0.58 -10.85
CA PRO A 102 -57.80 0.50 -9.88
C PRO A 102 -59.09 0.35 -9.05
N TYR A 103 -58.93 -0.13 -7.81
CA TYR A 103 -60.00 -0.10 -6.84
C TYR A 103 -60.23 1.36 -6.43
N TYR A 104 -61.32 1.95 -6.94
CA TYR A 104 -61.87 3.22 -6.47
C TYR A 104 -62.35 3.04 -5.02
N VAL A 105 -61.51 3.39 -4.04
CA VAL A 105 -61.97 3.57 -2.66
C VAL A 105 -62.44 5.01 -2.53
N SER A 106 -63.75 5.19 -2.71
CA SER A 106 -64.44 6.45 -2.42
C SER A 106 -64.84 6.47 -0.96
N GLU A 107 -63.95 6.89 -0.06
CA GLU A 107 -64.34 7.27 1.31
C GLU A 107 -64.30 8.80 1.44
N LYS A 108 -65.49 9.39 1.32
CA LYS A 108 -65.80 10.73 1.80
C LYS A 108 -65.71 10.74 3.33
N ILE A 109 -64.62 11.26 3.87
CA ILE A 109 -64.59 11.75 5.25
C ILE A 109 -64.81 13.26 5.18
N CYS A 110 -66.05 13.68 5.45
CA CYS A 110 -66.39 15.08 5.71
C CYS A 110 -65.82 15.48 7.07
N PHE A 111 -64.82 16.36 7.08
CA PHE A 111 -64.51 17.17 8.25
C PHE A 111 -65.15 18.54 8.08
N ASP A 112 -66.21 18.77 8.86
CA ASP A 112 -66.71 20.11 9.17
C ASP A 112 -65.66 20.82 10.04
N ALA A 113 -65.16 21.95 9.55
CA ALA A 113 -64.56 22.98 10.40
C ALA A 113 -64.79 24.34 9.73
N SER A 114 -65.81 25.01 10.23
CA SER A 114 -66.18 26.39 9.94
C SER A 114 -65.49 27.33 10.93
N VAL A 115 -64.51 28.12 10.50
CA VAL A 115 -64.11 29.45 10.99
C VAL A 115 -63.22 30.01 9.86
N GLY A 116 -63.42 31.14 9.19
CA GLY A 116 -64.00 32.42 9.58
C GLY A 116 -62.96 33.50 9.24
N THR A 117 -63.40 34.54 8.52
CA THR A 117 -62.78 35.85 8.25
C THR A 117 -61.72 36.01 7.14
N GLU A 118 -62.23 36.47 5.99
CA GLU A 118 -61.93 37.76 5.32
C GLU A 118 -60.48 38.19 5.03
N GLY A 119 -60.19 38.52 3.76
CA GLY A 119 -59.03 39.29 3.34
C GLY A 119 -58.82 39.29 1.82
N GLU A 120 -59.08 40.42 1.19
CA GLU A 120 -59.19 40.70 -0.25
C GLU A 120 -57.92 40.59 -1.12
N ALA A 121 -58.16 40.66 -2.45
CA ALA A 121 -57.32 41.22 -3.53
C ALA A 121 -56.16 40.33 -4.07
N SER A 122 -56.28 39.69 -5.24
CA SER A 122 -56.20 40.20 -6.64
C SER A 122 -54.78 40.34 -7.22
N CYS A 123 -54.68 39.91 -8.49
CA CYS A 123 -53.69 40.28 -9.52
C CYS A 123 -52.32 39.57 -9.58
N SER A 124 -52.28 38.60 -10.50
CA SER A 124 -51.50 38.61 -11.75
C SER A 124 -50.04 39.09 -11.78
N SER A 125 -49.25 38.21 -12.41
CA SER A 125 -48.32 38.48 -13.53
C SER A 125 -46.95 39.10 -13.24
N ILE A 126 -45.95 38.37 -13.76
CA ILE A 126 -44.81 38.82 -14.58
C ILE A 126 -43.79 39.76 -13.92
N GLY A 127 -42.52 39.35 -14.03
CA GLY A 127 -41.42 40.30 -14.14
C GLY A 127 -40.19 39.86 -13.38
N GLY A 128 -39.25 39.21 -14.09
CA GLY A 128 -37.87 39.17 -13.63
C GLY A 128 -37.25 40.55 -13.71
N VAL A 129 -36.31 40.86 -12.80
CA VAL A 129 -35.20 41.79 -13.02
C VAL A 129 -34.06 41.42 -12.08
N THR A 130 -32.87 41.41 -12.66
CA THR A 130 -31.51 41.36 -12.14
C THR A 130 -31.17 42.46 -11.13
N THR A 131 -30.27 42.17 -10.17
CA THR A 131 -29.17 43.03 -9.63
C THR A 131 -28.62 42.34 -8.37
N SER A 132 -27.37 41.84 -8.35
CA SER A 132 -26.08 42.52 -8.07
C SER A 132 -25.95 43.08 -6.65
N LEU A 133 -24.73 42.97 -6.10
CA LEU A 133 -24.21 43.32 -4.76
C LEU A 133 -24.30 42.20 -3.71
N ALA A 134 -23.28 41.89 -2.91
CA ALA A 134 -21.94 42.45 -2.79
C ALA A 134 -21.04 41.45 -2.06
N GLU A 135 -19.76 41.52 -2.40
CA GLU A 135 -18.65 40.92 -1.66
C GLU A 135 -18.69 41.36 -0.19
N ARG A 136 -18.46 40.42 0.71
CA ARG A 136 -17.94 40.73 2.04
C ARG A 136 -16.96 39.64 2.47
N GLU A 137 -15.70 39.90 2.18
CA GLU A 137 -14.57 39.28 2.85
C GLU A 137 -14.66 39.54 4.36
N MET A 138 -14.49 38.48 5.16
CA MET A 138 -13.98 38.60 6.52
C MET A 138 -12.92 37.54 6.74
N ASN A 139 -11.67 37.99 6.70
CA ASN A 139 -10.54 37.40 7.41
C ASN A 139 -10.80 37.46 8.93
N SER A 140 -10.50 36.39 9.67
CA SER A 140 -9.72 36.43 10.93
C SER A 140 -9.70 35.04 11.61
N PRO A 141 -8.61 34.67 12.32
CA PRO A 141 -8.24 33.30 12.62
C PRO A 141 -8.65 32.86 14.03
N ARG A 142 -8.69 31.56 14.28
CA ARG A 142 -8.61 31.01 15.64
C ARG A 142 -7.62 29.87 15.73
N SER A 143 -6.52 30.19 16.41
CA SER A 143 -5.66 29.31 17.17
C SER A 143 -6.39 28.69 18.36
N GLY A 144 -5.87 27.55 18.83
CA GLY A 144 -5.82 27.27 20.27
C GLY A 144 -6.34 25.91 20.74
N PHE A 145 -5.41 25.16 21.34
CA PHE A 145 -5.57 24.14 22.39
C PHE A 145 -5.85 22.68 22.00
N ASP A 146 -4.74 21.95 21.82
CA ASP A 146 -4.18 20.94 22.73
C ASP A 146 -5.09 20.10 23.65
N GLU A 147 -4.62 18.85 23.80
CA GLU A 147 -4.67 18.02 25.00
C GLU A 147 -5.77 16.95 25.08
N PHE A 148 -5.45 15.71 24.64
CA PHE A 148 -5.74 14.51 25.44
C PHE A 148 -4.79 13.37 25.06
N ARG A 149 -3.84 13.10 25.97
CA ARG A 149 -2.89 11.97 25.94
C ARG A 149 -3.21 11.09 27.14
N ALA A 150 -3.42 9.79 26.89
CA ALA A 150 -3.31 8.62 27.79
C ALA A 150 -4.46 7.64 27.46
N THR A 151 -4.32 6.31 27.43
CA THR A 151 -3.24 5.36 27.67
C THR A 151 -3.77 4.02 27.15
N LEU A 152 -3.11 3.42 26.15
CA LEU A 152 -3.44 2.07 25.67
C LEU A 152 -2.41 1.09 26.23
N SER A 153 -2.77 0.43 27.34
CA SER A 153 -2.00 -0.65 27.94
C SER A 153 -2.54 -2.01 27.52
N PHE A 154 -1.64 -2.77 26.89
CA PHE A 154 -1.65 -4.20 26.62
C PHE A 154 -2.38 -5.07 27.66
N MET A 155 -3.18 -6.03 27.18
CA MET A 155 -3.45 -7.27 27.91
C MET A 155 -3.31 -8.50 26.98
N LYS A 156 -2.36 -9.37 27.33
CA LYS A 156 -2.27 -10.78 26.89
C LYS A 156 -3.34 -11.62 27.62
N PRO A 157 -3.87 -12.71 27.03
CA PRO A 157 -4.83 -13.57 27.70
C PRO A 157 -4.13 -14.57 28.63
N ARG A 158 -4.63 -14.69 29.86
CA ARG A 158 -4.35 -15.80 30.79
C ARG A 158 -5.49 -16.81 30.71
N SER A 159 -5.13 -18.07 30.46
CA SER A 159 -6.00 -19.23 30.62
C SER A 159 -6.39 -19.41 32.09
N ARG A 160 -7.67 -19.69 32.36
CA ARG A 160 -8.10 -20.35 33.60
C ARG A 160 -9.24 -21.33 33.32
N GLN A 161 -8.98 -22.57 33.74
CA GLN A 161 -9.91 -23.67 33.93
C GLN A 161 -10.97 -23.27 34.97
N TYR A 162 -12.22 -23.67 34.75
CA TYR A 162 -13.23 -23.71 35.80
C TYR A 162 -13.62 -25.16 36.08
N SER A 163 -13.41 -25.54 37.35
CA SER A 163 -13.94 -26.72 38.01
C SER A 163 -15.39 -26.46 38.38
N SER A 164 -16.23 -27.43 38.11
CA SER A 164 -17.62 -27.54 38.53
C SER A 164 -17.74 -27.80 40.02
N ASP A 165 -18.61 -27.07 40.71
CA ASP A 165 -19.26 -27.52 41.94
C ASP A 165 -20.75 -27.14 41.87
N ILE A 166 -21.58 -28.18 41.97
CA ILE A 166 -23.04 -28.15 41.95
C ILE A 166 -23.51 -28.09 43.40
N LEU A 167 -24.29 -27.07 43.76
CA LEU A 167 -25.07 -27.04 45.00
C LEU A 167 -26.55 -27.20 44.66
N VAL A 168 -27.08 -28.36 45.03
CA VAL A 168 -28.51 -28.70 45.01
C VAL A 168 -29.14 -28.08 46.25
N PHE A 169 -30.15 -27.23 46.07
CA PHE A 169 -31.09 -26.86 47.13
C PHE A 169 -32.47 -27.42 46.81
N GLU A 170 -32.85 -28.43 47.58
CA GLU A 170 -34.21 -28.93 47.76
C GLU A 170 -35.00 -27.91 48.59
N ILE A 171 -36.11 -27.42 48.08
CA ILE A 171 -37.15 -26.78 48.90
C ILE A 171 -38.48 -27.44 48.56
N SER A 172 -39.00 -28.16 49.54
CA SER A 172 -40.32 -28.76 49.61
C SER A 172 -41.33 -27.70 50.07
N VAL A 173 -42.46 -27.58 49.36
CA VAL A 173 -43.64 -26.87 49.86
C VAL A 173 -44.88 -27.72 49.58
N THR A 174 -45.47 -28.19 50.66
CA THR A 174 -46.77 -28.84 50.77
C THR A 174 -47.87 -27.80 50.96
N GLU A 175 -48.97 -27.92 50.22
CA GLU A 175 -50.37 -27.51 50.52
C GLU A 175 -51.12 -27.53 49.17
N GLY A 176 -52.25 -28.19 48.96
CA GLY A 176 -53.39 -28.42 49.83
C GLY A 176 -54.60 -27.65 49.30
N ILE A 177 -55.11 -27.96 48.09
CA ILE A 177 -56.31 -27.30 47.53
C ILE A 177 -57.32 -28.32 46.99
N LYS A 178 -58.54 -28.21 47.53
CA LYS A 178 -59.73 -29.01 47.29
C LYS A 178 -60.29 -28.82 45.87
N ILE A 179 -60.66 -29.95 45.26
CA ILE A 179 -61.44 -30.03 44.03
C ILE A 179 -62.92 -29.92 44.38
N THR A 180 -63.64 -28.98 43.75
CA THR A 180 -65.10 -29.01 43.66
C THR A 180 -65.52 -29.00 42.20
N HIS A 181 -66.08 -30.12 41.75
CA HIS A 181 -66.78 -30.28 40.48
C HIS A 181 -67.96 -29.31 40.39
N LYS A 182 -68.10 -28.64 39.24
CA LYS A 182 -69.37 -28.10 38.79
C LYS A 182 -69.47 -28.29 37.28
N GLU A 183 -70.33 -29.23 36.91
CA GLU A 183 -70.80 -29.44 35.55
C GLU A 183 -71.77 -28.31 35.18
N SER A 184 -71.58 -27.72 34.00
CA SER A 184 -72.69 -27.13 33.25
C SER A 184 -72.38 -27.22 31.76
N HIS A 185 -73.36 -27.77 31.03
CA HIS A 185 -73.54 -27.66 29.59
C HIS A 185 -73.22 -26.26 29.07
N ASP A 186 -72.57 -26.20 27.90
CA ASP A 186 -73.19 -25.55 26.75
C ASP A 186 -72.59 -26.08 25.43
N GLN A 187 -73.51 -26.45 24.54
CA GLN A 187 -73.28 -26.68 23.12
C GLN A 187 -73.27 -25.32 22.41
N ALA A 188 -72.30 -25.10 21.51
CA ALA A 188 -72.46 -24.52 20.16
C ALA A 188 -71.18 -23.81 19.69
N VAL A 189 -71.04 -23.76 18.36
CA VAL A 189 -70.06 -23.01 17.55
C VAL A 189 -68.72 -23.73 17.31
N VAL A 190 -68.80 -24.77 16.47
CA VAL A 190 -67.68 -25.32 15.70
C VAL A 190 -67.83 -24.80 14.27
N THR A 191 -67.38 -23.56 13.98
CA THR A 191 -67.16 -23.07 12.60
C THR A 191 -66.15 -21.91 12.54
N ASP A 192 -65.12 -21.87 13.38
CA ASP A 192 -64.11 -20.78 13.37
C ASP A 192 -62.66 -21.25 13.61
N PHE A 193 -62.40 -22.55 13.51
CA PHE A 193 -61.10 -23.14 13.84
C PHE A 193 -60.12 -23.22 12.66
N GLU A 194 -60.58 -23.00 11.42
CA GLU A 194 -59.73 -23.09 10.23
C GLU A 194 -58.98 -21.77 9.92
N ASP A 195 -59.52 -20.60 10.29
CA ASP A 195 -58.84 -19.31 10.09
C ASP A 195 -57.67 -19.04 11.07
N ARG A 196 -57.63 -19.74 12.21
CA ARG A 196 -56.55 -19.58 13.19
C ARG A 196 -55.29 -20.41 12.90
N LEU A 197 -55.38 -21.40 12.00
CA LEU A 197 -54.22 -22.23 11.63
C LEU A 197 -53.33 -21.57 10.56
N GLY A 198 -53.88 -20.68 9.73
CA GLY A 198 -53.11 -19.91 8.74
C GLY A 198 -52.07 -18.98 9.39
N THR A 199 -52.47 -18.26 10.44
CA THR A 199 -51.61 -17.27 11.12
C THR A 199 -50.36 -17.86 11.78
N ARG A 200 -50.40 -19.13 12.21
CA ARG A 200 -49.23 -19.79 12.81
C ARG A 200 -48.18 -20.18 11.77
N SER A 201 -48.61 -20.64 10.59
CA SER A 201 -47.71 -20.94 9.48
C SER A 201 -47.05 -19.65 8.97
N GLU A 202 -47.84 -18.58 8.83
CA GLU A 202 -47.33 -17.27 8.40
C GLU A 202 -46.30 -16.67 9.37
N PHE A 203 -46.49 -16.86 10.68
CA PHE A 203 -45.53 -16.41 11.68
C PHE A 203 -44.22 -17.20 11.61
N GLU A 204 -44.28 -18.53 11.47
CA GLU A 204 -43.09 -19.37 11.32
C GLU A 204 -42.32 -19.02 10.04
N ASP A 205 -43.01 -18.80 8.93
CA ASP A 205 -42.38 -18.42 7.67
C ASP A 205 -41.80 -17.00 7.73
N ARG A 206 -42.46 -16.07 8.42
CA ARG A 206 -41.90 -14.74 8.68
C ARG A 206 -40.62 -14.78 9.50
N THR A 207 -40.56 -15.59 10.55
CA THR A 207 -39.32 -15.74 11.35
C THR A 207 -38.18 -16.39 10.57
N LYS A 208 -38.49 -17.36 9.69
CA LYS A 208 -37.48 -17.95 8.78
C LYS A 208 -36.96 -16.91 7.79
N LEU A 209 -37.85 -16.12 7.19
CA LEU A 209 -37.49 -15.06 6.25
C LEU A 209 -36.67 -13.95 6.93
N GLU A 210 -37.00 -13.59 8.18
CA GLU A 210 -36.20 -12.63 8.95
C GLU A 210 -34.80 -13.15 9.29
N ALA A 211 -34.68 -14.44 9.64
CA ALA A 211 -33.38 -15.08 9.88
C ALA A 211 -32.53 -15.18 8.59
N GLU A 212 -33.16 -15.53 7.47
CA GLU A 212 -32.51 -15.58 6.15
C GLU A 212 -32.07 -14.20 5.70
N LYS A 213 -32.92 -13.18 5.86
CA LYS A 213 -32.57 -11.77 5.60
C LYS A 213 -31.36 -11.34 6.42
N PHE A 214 -31.33 -11.64 7.71
CA PHE A 214 -30.18 -11.33 8.58
C PHE A 214 -28.89 -12.02 8.12
N PHE A 215 -28.99 -13.29 7.71
CA PHE A 215 -27.85 -14.05 7.18
C PHE A 215 -27.32 -13.44 5.88
N LEU A 216 -28.20 -13.12 4.93
CA LEU A 216 -27.83 -12.48 3.66
C LEU A 216 -27.23 -11.09 3.86
N GLU A 217 -27.79 -10.25 4.74
CA GLU A 217 -27.23 -8.94 5.08
C GLU A 217 -25.82 -9.05 5.68
N THR A 218 -25.58 -10.07 6.51
CA THR A 218 -24.26 -10.33 7.10
C THR A 218 -23.26 -10.77 6.03
N GLN A 219 -23.66 -11.66 5.11
CA GLN A 219 -22.81 -12.06 3.99
C GLN A 219 -22.50 -10.87 3.07
N LEU A 220 -23.48 -10.02 2.80
CA LEU A 220 -23.31 -8.82 1.97
C LEU A 220 -22.33 -7.84 2.61
N LYS A 221 -22.42 -7.61 3.92
CA LYS A 221 -21.44 -6.80 4.67
C LYS A 221 -20.03 -7.40 4.60
N LEU A 222 -19.90 -8.72 4.76
CA LEU A 222 -18.61 -9.40 4.64
C LEU A 222 -18.02 -9.28 3.23
N ALA A 223 -18.86 -9.43 2.19
CA ALA A 223 -18.46 -9.30 0.80
C ALA A 223 -18.01 -7.86 0.47
N ARG A 224 -18.72 -6.84 0.95
CA ARG A 224 -18.31 -5.43 0.83
C ARG A 224 -16.97 -5.18 1.49
N SER A 225 -16.79 -5.63 2.74
CA SER A 225 -15.51 -5.48 3.45
C SER A 225 -14.34 -6.17 2.73
N LYS A 226 -14.57 -7.35 2.14
CA LYS A 226 -13.56 -8.02 1.30
C LYS A 226 -13.25 -7.22 0.03
N LEU A 227 -14.26 -6.67 -0.65
CA LEU A 227 -14.09 -5.85 -1.84
C LEU A 227 -13.26 -4.59 -1.55
N ASP A 228 -13.56 -3.90 -0.44
CA ASP A 228 -12.80 -2.72 0.01
C ASP A 228 -11.35 -3.07 0.30
N HIS A 229 -11.10 -4.23 0.91
CA HIS A 229 -9.74 -4.72 1.16
C HIS A 229 -8.98 -5.00 -0.16
N TYR A 230 -9.62 -5.61 -1.15
CA TYR A 230 -9.02 -5.78 -2.48
C TYR A 230 -8.75 -4.45 -3.18
N GLY A 231 -9.64 -3.47 -3.05
CA GLY A 231 -9.44 -2.12 -3.58
C GLY A 231 -8.20 -1.45 -2.98
N LEU A 232 -8.01 -1.54 -1.67
CA LEU A 232 -6.81 -1.04 -0.99
C LEU A 232 -5.53 -1.76 -1.46
N GLN A 233 -5.56 -3.09 -1.60
CA GLN A 233 -4.43 -3.85 -2.12
C GLN A 233 -4.09 -3.45 -3.56
N GLU A 234 -5.09 -3.19 -4.41
CA GLU A 234 -4.87 -2.79 -5.79
C GLU A 234 -4.27 -1.37 -5.90
N ILE A 235 -4.67 -0.45 -5.02
CA ILE A 235 -4.05 0.88 -4.90
C ILE A 235 -2.58 0.75 -4.46
N GLN A 236 -2.30 -0.11 -3.47
CA GLN A 236 -0.92 -0.37 -3.03
C GLN A 236 -0.07 -0.98 -4.15
N LYS A 237 -0.60 -1.95 -4.90
CA LYS A 237 0.06 -2.55 -6.07
C LYS A 237 0.38 -1.49 -7.13
N LYS A 238 -0.59 -0.66 -7.51
CA LYS A 238 -0.38 0.44 -8.48
C LYS A 238 0.68 1.44 -8.01
N ASN A 239 0.73 1.75 -6.71
CA ASN A 239 1.77 2.62 -6.15
C ASN A 239 3.16 1.98 -6.18
N LEU A 240 3.27 0.68 -5.91
CA LEU A 240 4.52 -0.05 -6.03
C LEU A 240 5.00 -0.13 -7.49
N GLU A 241 4.09 -0.40 -8.43
CA GLU A 241 4.38 -0.40 -9.88
C GLU A 241 4.92 0.95 -10.34
N LYS A 242 4.29 2.06 -9.95
CA LYS A 242 4.78 3.42 -10.26
C LYS A 242 6.19 3.67 -9.70
N ARG A 243 6.45 3.26 -8.45
CA ARG A 243 7.79 3.40 -7.84
C ARG A 243 8.82 2.55 -8.57
N ASN A 244 8.44 1.35 -9.02
CA ASN A 244 9.33 0.45 -9.75
C ASN A 244 9.69 1.01 -11.14
N VAL A 245 8.73 1.60 -11.85
CA VAL A 245 8.97 2.31 -13.11
C VAL A 245 9.93 3.49 -12.90
N ALA A 246 9.67 4.34 -11.91
CA ALA A 246 10.55 5.46 -11.59
C ALA A 246 11.98 5.01 -11.21
N LEU A 247 12.12 3.93 -10.43
CA LEU A 247 13.42 3.36 -10.10
C LEU A 247 14.13 2.81 -11.35
N SER A 248 13.42 2.12 -12.24
CA SER A 248 13.98 1.64 -13.52
C SER A 248 14.50 2.80 -14.36
N GLU A 249 13.74 3.88 -14.51
CA GLU A 249 14.15 5.07 -15.25
C GLU A 249 15.41 5.71 -14.66
N THR A 250 15.51 5.79 -13.32
CA THR A 250 16.72 6.31 -12.66
C THR A 250 17.95 5.41 -12.86
N ILE A 251 17.76 4.08 -12.84
CA ILE A 251 18.84 3.12 -13.10
C ILE A 251 19.32 3.26 -14.55
N ASP A 252 18.39 3.32 -15.51
CA ASP A 252 18.74 3.48 -16.92
C ASP A 252 19.50 4.80 -17.16
N SER A 253 19.07 5.90 -16.53
CA SER A 253 19.79 7.19 -16.58
C SER A 253 21.21 7.11 -15.98
N LEU A 254 21.37 6.44 -14.84
CA LEU A 254 22.67 6.21 -14.21
C LEU A 254 23.58 5.34 -15.08
N VAL A 255 23.05 4.28 -15.71
CA VAL A 255 23.82 3.42 -16.62
C VAL A 255 24.27 4.19 -17.86
N VAL A 256 23.39 5.00 -18.46
CA VAL A 256 23.74 5.83 -19.62
C VAL A 256 24.81 6.86 -19.27
N SER A 257 24.69 7.53 -18.12
CA SER A 257 25.71 8.50 -17.68
C SER A 257 27.05 7.83 -17.39
N GLN A 258 27.08 6.67 -16.72
CA GLN A 258 28.30 5.89 -16.48
C GLN A 258 28.98 5.44 -17.78
N LEU A 259 28.20 4.94 -18.75
CA LEU A 259 28.69 4.58 -20.08
C LEU A 259 29.28 5.80 -20.81
N PHE A 260 28.60 6.94 -20.73
CA PHE A 260 29.09 8.19 -21.32
C PHE A 260 30.43 8.62 -20.72
N TYR A 261 30.56 8.62 -19.38
CA TYR A 261 31.83 8.94 -18.71
C TYR A 261 32.96 7.96 -19.08
N ALA A 262 32.66 6.66 -19.17
CA ALA A 262 33.64 5.65 -19.57
C ALA A 262 34.12 5.86 -21.02
N CYS A 263 33.19 6.12 -21.95
CA CYS A 263 33.51 6.43 -23.35
C CYS A 263 34.33 7.72 -23.48
N PHE A 264 33.95 8.77 -22.76
CA PHE A 264 34.68 10.05 -22.76
C PHE A 264 36.10 9.89 -22.24
N ARG A 265 36.29 9.12 -21.15
CA ARG A 265 37.62 8.83 -20.60
C ARG A 265 38.49 8.01 -21.55
N LEU A 266 37.91 7.00 -22.21
CA LEU A 266 38.62 6.22 -23.24
C LEU A 266 39.04 7.09 -24.43
N ALA A 267 38.18 7.98 -24.90
CA ALA A 267 38.49 8.91 -25.98
C ALA A 267 39.64 9.87 -25.63
N LEU A 268 39.67 10.39 -24.40
CA LEU A 268 40.77 11.21 -23.90
C LEU A 268 42.10 10.45 -23.87
N ILE A 269 42.10 9.20 -23.39
CA ILE A 269 43.31 8.35 -23.35
C ILE A 269 43.80 8.04 -24.77
N LEU A 270 42.91 7.71 -25.69
CA LEU A 270 43.24 7.45 -27.10
C LEU A 270 43.85 8.69 -27.78
N ASN A 271 43.29 9.88 -27.55
CA ASN A 271 43.85 11.13 -28.08
C ASN A 271 45.24 11.43 -27.51
N ALA A 272 45.46 11.20 -26.22
CA ALA A 272 46.78 11.38 -25.59
C ALA A 272 47.83 10.39 -26.14
N LEU A 273 47.44 9.13 -26.39
CA LEU A 273 48.34 8.13 -26.97
C LEU A 273 48.65 8.42 -28.44
N CYS A 274 47.64 8.82 -29.24
CA CYS A 274 47.86 9.18 -30.63
C CYS A 274 48.77 10.41 -30.79
N THR A 275 48.59 11.44 -29.95
CA THR A 275 49.44 12.64 -29.99
C THR A 275 50.89 12.31 -29.63
N ALA A 276 51.13 11.48 -28.61
CA ALA A 276 52.47 11.05 -28.23
C ALA A 276 53.18 10.22 -29.32
N GLU A 277 52.45 9.37 -30.05
CA GLU A 277 53.03 8.55 -31.12
C GLU A 277 53.37 9.40 -32.36
N VAL A 278 52.55 10.40 -32.67
CA VAL A 278 52.82 11.36 -33.77
C VAL A 278 54.07 12.20 -33.47
N GLU A 279 54.26 12.66 -32.23
CA GLU A 279 55.49 13.36 -31.81
C GLU A 279 56.72 12.48 -32.01
N LYS A 280 56.70 11.22 -31.54
CA LYS A 280 57.81 10.27 -31.74
C LYS A 280 58.16 10.04 -33.21
N LEU A 281 57.14 9.90 -34.06
CA LEU A 281 57.36 9.71 -35.50
C LEU A 281 57.98 10.95 -36.16
N LYS A 282 57.64 12.16 -35.69
CA LYS A 282 58.28 13.40 -36.14
C LYS A 282 59.74 13.43 -35.71
N ASP A 283 60.05 13.11 -34.45
CA ASP A 283 61.43 13.11 -33.94
C ASP A 283 62.32 12.13 -34.72
N MET A 284 61.83 10.91 -34.98
CA MET A 284 62.53 9.92 -35.80
C MET A 284 62.75 10.36 -37.25
N ALA A 285 61.84 11.15 -37.81
CA ALA A 285 61.95 11.67 -39.17
C ALA A 285 63.00 12.79 -39.25
N VAL A 286 63.10 13.61 -38.21
CA VAL A 286 64.13 14.67 -38.10
C VAL A 286 65.52 14.05 -37.98
N GLU A 287 65.72 13.07 -37.09
CA GLU A 287 67.02 12.40 -36.93
C GLU A 287 67.53 11.75 -38.22
N LYS A 288 66.63 11.13 -39.00
CA LYS A 288 67.01 10.48 -40.27
C LYS A 288 67.23 11.43 -41.44
N ALA A 289 66.79 12.67 -41.35
CA ALA A 289 67.03 13.67 -42.39
C ALA A 289 68.47 14.23 -42.34
N GLU A 290 69.17 14.08 -41.21
CA GLU A 290 70.51 14.62 -40.99
C GLU A 290 71.64 13.63 -41.37
N SER A 291 71.36 12.33 -41.53
CA SER A 291 72.32 11.32 -41.97
C SER A 291 72.24 11.03 -43.48
N GLY A 292 73.38 10.93 -44.18
CA GLY A 292 73.65 10.19 -45.44
C GLY A 292 72.68 10.17 -46.66
N SER A 293 73.22 9.98 -47.89
CA SER A 293 72.40 9.98 -49.12
C SER A 293 71.45 8.79 -49.29
N ASP A 294 71.70 7.64 -48.66
CA ASP A 294 70.79 6.47 -48.68
C ASP A 294 69.58 6.64 -47.74
N ASP A 295 69.72 7.45 -46.69
CA ASP A 295 68.62 7.76 -45.77
C ASP A 295 67.56 8.67 -46.40
N ARG A 296 67.89 9.39 -47.48
CA ARG A 296 66.92 10.20 -48.24
C ARG A 296 65.81 9.37 -48.88
N ILE A 297 66.10 8.12 -49.25
CA ILE A 297 65.08 7.19 -49.79
C ILE A 297 64.17 6.70 -48.66
N ALA A 298 64.73 6.43 -47.48
CA ALA A 298 63.95 6.07 -46.28
C ALA A 298 63.08 7.25 -45.81
N ALA A 299 63.61 8.47 -45.84
CA ALA A 299 62.87 9.70 -45.53
C ALA A 299 61.69 9.91 -46.49
N ARG A 300 61.85 9.69 -47.80
CA ARG A 300 60.72 9.74 -48.76
C ARG A 300 59.64 8.71 -48.45
N LYS A 301 60.01 7.46 -48.12
CA LYS A 301 59.02 6.45 -47.71
C LYS A 301 58.26 6.84 -46.44
N ILE A 302 58.94 7.48 -45.48
CA ILE A 302 58.30 7.99 -44.26
C ILE A 302 57.32 9.11 -44.61
N VAL A 303 57.71 10.05 -45.48
CA VAL A 303 56.85 11.15 -45.96
C VAL A 303 55.62 10.62 -46.70
N ASP A 304 55.78 9.63 -47.59
CA ASP A 304 54.65 9.03 -48.31
C ASP A 304 53.69 8.32 -47.33
N LEU A 305 54.23 7.62 -46.33
CA LEU A 305 53.44 7.00 -45.26
C LEU A 305 52.70 8.03 -44.42
N THR A 306 53.33 9.14 -44.01
CA THR A 306 52.64 10.21 -43.27
C THR A 306 51.54 10.85 -44.11
N LEU A 307 51.75 11.02 -45.41
CA LEU A 307 50.76 11.60 -46.32
C LEU A 307 49.54 10.65 -46.49
N ASP A 308 49.76 9.34 -46.54
CA ASP A 308 48.69 8.34 -46.53
C ASP A 308 47.94 8.27 -45.19
N TYR A 309 48.65 8.36 -44.06
CA TYR A 309 48.02 8.48 -42.75
C TYR A 309 47.21 9.76 -42.61
N GLN A 310 47.70 10.88 -43.14
CA GLN A 310 46.98 12.14 -43.15
C GLN A 310 45.69 12.05 -43.95
N LYS A 311 45.72 11.46 -45.17
CA LYS A 311 44.50 11.22 -45.96
C LYS A 311 43.49 10.33 -45.23
N LYS A 312 43.94 9.28 -44.54
CA LYS A 312 43.06 8.43 -43.72
C LYS A 312 42.48 9.19 -42.53
N LEU A 313 43.27 10.07 -41.92
CA LEU A 313 42.83 10.93 -40.82
C LEU A 313 41.74 11.89 -41.32
N ASP A 314 41.97 12.57 -42.44
CA ASP A 314 41.05 13.51 -43.08
C ASP A 314 39.73 12.82 -43.50
N SER A 315 39.83 11.60 -44.04
CA SER A 315 38.66 10.78 -44.35
C SER A 315 37.86 10.41 -43.09
N LYS A 316 38.55 10.12 -41.97
CA LYS A 316 37.90 9.76 -40.71
C LYS A 316 37.29 10.97 -40.02
N THR A 317 37.91 12.14 -40.07
CA THR A 317 37.32 13.39 -39.58
C THR A 317 36.08 13.78 -40.40
N ALA A 318 36.10 13.63 -41.73
CA ALA A 318 34.90 13.86 -42.56
C ALA A 318 33.74 12.89 -42.21
N GLU A 319 34.05 11.62 -41.95
CA GLU A 319 33.05 10.63 -41.49
C GLU A 319 32.49 11.00 -40.11
N LEU A 320 33.37 11.47 -39.20
CA LEU A 320 32.98 11.94 -37.87
C LEU A 320 32.05 13.15 -37.97
N GLU A 321 32.40 14.17 -38.76
CA GLU A 321 31.56 15.35 -39.00
C GLU A 321 30.19 15.00 -39.58
N LEU A 322 30.12 14.04 -40.51
CA LEU A 322 28.86 13.56 -41.04
C LEU A 322 28.00 12.91 -39.94
N LYS A 323 28.62 12.12 -39.06
CA LYS A 323 27.94 11.49 -37.92
C LYS A 323 27.48 12.51 -36.88
N THR A 324 28.25 13.56 -36.60
CA THR A 324 27.82 14.66 -35.72
C THR A 324 26.60 15.37 -36.29
N LYS A 325 26.60 15.69 -37.59
CA LYS A 325 25.42 16.29 -38.27
C LYS A 325 24.19 15.40 -38.19
N GLN A 326 24.34 14.09 -38.37
CA GLN A 326 23.23 13.13 -38.22
C GLN A 326 22.67 13.12 -36.78
N LEU A 327 23.55 13.21 -35.78
CA LEU A 327 23.16 13.24 -34.36
C LEU A 327 22.44 14.53 -34.00
N GLU A 328 22.93 15.68 -34.50
CA GLU A 328 22.29 16.98 -34.31
C GLU A 328 20.89 17.01 -34.90
N GLU A 329 20.70 16.47 -36.11
CA GLU A 329 19.38 16.38 -36.74
C GLU A 329 18.43 15.47 -35.95
N LEU A 330 18.90 14.31 -35.49
CA LEU A 330 18.12 13.44 -34.60
C LEU A 330 17.71 14.14 -33.30
N THR A 331 18.63 14.91 -32.71
CA THR A 331 18.37 15.68 -31.49
C THR A 331 17.33 16.78 -31.73
N ARG A 332 17.37 17.43 -32.90
CA ARG A 332 16.38 18.42 -33.33
C ARG A 332 15.01 17.80 -33.58
N ILE A 333 14.95 16.62 -34.17
CA ILE A 333 13.69 15.88 -34.35
C ILE A 333 13.12 15.51 -32.97
N HIS A 334 13.95 14.98 -32.07
CA HIS A 334 13.54 14.59 -30.73
C HIS A 334 13.01 15.77 -29.91
N SER A 335 13.66 16.94 -29.98
CA SER A 335 13.17 18.14 -29.30
C SER A 335 11.84 18.63 -29.85
N SER A 336 11.62 18.56 -31.17
CA SER A 336 10.31 18.87 -31.79
C SER A 336 9.21 17.89 -31.39
N ALA A 337 9.55 16.62 -31.17
CA ALA A 337 8.60 15.61 -30.72
C ALA A 337 8.20 15.86 -29.24
N LEU A 338 9.17 16.21 -28.38
CA LEU A 338 8.90 16.55 -26.98
C LEU A 338 7.95 17.74 -26.83
N THR A 339 8.18 18.83 -27.58
CA THR A 339 7.29 19.99 -27.54
C THR A 339 5.88 19.64 -28.02
N SER A 340 5.75 18.81 -29.07
CA SER A 340 4.44 18.33 -29.52
C SER A 340 3.72 17.50 -28.45
N LEU A 341 4.44 16.68 -27.69
CA LEU A 341 3.90 15.87 -26.60
C LEU A 341 3.43 16.74 -25.43
N GLU A 342 4.19 17.77 -25.06
CA GLU A 342 3.79 18.75 -24.04
C GLU A 342 2.50 19.48 -24.43
N THR A 343 2.38 19.97 -25.67
CA THR A 343 1.14 20.62 -26.12
C THR A 343 -0.07 19.67 -26.10
N LEU A 344 0.14 18.38 -26.36
CA LEU A 344 -0.93 17.37 -26.28
C LEU A 344 -1.33 17.08 -24.82
N LYS A 345 -0.35 17.06 -23.91
CA LYS A 345 -0.58 16.89 -22.48
C LYS A 345 -1.36 18.06 -21.88
N GLU A 346 -1.05 19.29 -22.29
CA GLU A 346 -1.81 20.48 -21.90
C GLU A 346 -3.26 20.41 -22.39
N LYS A 347 -3.48 20.00 -23.64
CA LYS A 347 -4.84 19.78 -24.19
C LYS A 347 -5.60 18.71 -23.40
N TYR A 348 -4.94 17.61 -23.05
CA TYR A 348 -5.53 16.55 -22.25
C TYR A 348 -5.94 17.06 -20.85
N ASN A 349 -5.08 17.81 -20.18
CA ASN A 349 -5.38 18.39 -18.87
C ASN A 349 -6.55 19.38 -18.94
N SER A 350 -6.60 20.23 -19.97
CA SER A 350 -7.72 21.16 -20.15
C SER A 350 -9.06 20.44 -20.36
N ILE A 351 -9.06 19.34 -21.12
CA ILE A 351 -10.27 18.51 -21.29
C ILE A 351 -10.67 17.85 -19.96
N LYS A 352 -9.68 17.34 -19.21
CA LYS A 352 -9.93 16.73 -17.90
C LYS A 352 -10.55 17.72 -16.91
N GLU A 353 -10.04 18.94 -16.85
CA GLU A 353 -10.59 20.00 -16.00
C GLU A 353 -12.03 20.37 -16.38
N LYS A 354 -12.35 20.40 -17.68
CA LYS A 354 -13.73 20.62 -18.15
C LYS A 354 -14.67 19.50 -17.70
N ILE A 355 -14.25 18.25 -17.81
CA ILE A 355 -15.05 17.10 -17.33
C ILE A 355 -15.27 17.17 -15.82
N GLU A 356 -14.24 17.55 -15.04
CA GLU A 356 -14.37 17.72 -13.59
C GLU A 356 -15.30 18.90 -13.22
N GLN A 357 -15.31 19.97 -14.01
CA GLN A 357 -16.25 21.10 -13.83
C GLN A 357 -17.69 20.70 -14.16
N ASP A 358 -17.91 19.99 -15.27
CA ASP A 358 -19.24 19.51 -15.68
C ASP A 358 -19.82 18.55 -14.64
N GLN A 359 -19.00 17.68 -14.03
CA GLN A 359 -19.42 16.80 -12.94
C GLN A 359 -19.80 17.56 -11.66
N LYS A 360 -19.08 18.65 -11.34
CA LYS A 360 -19.39 19.49 -10.18
C LYS A 360 -20.66 20.31 -10.37
N GLN A 361 -21.06 20.65 -11.59
CA GLN A 361 -22.31 21.36 -11.86
C GLN A 361 -23.54 20.45 -11.84
N ALA A 362 -23.40 19.14 -12.02
CA ALA A 362 -24.50 18.17 -11.92
C ALA A 362 -24.77 17.66 -10.48
N ALA A 363 -23.81 17.81 -9.56
CA ALA A 363 -23.93 17.36 -8.16
C ALA A 363 -24.76 18.25 -7.18
N PRO A 364 -24.89 19.60 -7.33
CA PRO A 364 -25.58 20.40 -6.32
C PRO A 364 -27.10 20.13 -6.29
N SER A 365 -27.74 19.83 -7.42
CA SER A 365 -29.18 19.56 -7.46
C SER A 365 -29.58 18.26 -6.74
N THR A 366 -28.72 17.25 -6.77
CA THR A 366 -28.97 15.97 -6.09
C THR A 366 -28.69 16.04 -4.59
N ASN A 367 -27.77 16.90 -4.15
CA ASN A 367 -27.49 17.10 -2.73
C ASN A 367 -28.59 17.93 -2.03
N GLU A 368 -29.17 18.92 -2.71
CA GLU A 368 -30.30 19.69 -2.18
C GLU A 368 -31.56 18.83 -1.99
N GLU A 369 -31.84 17.91 -2.92
CA GLU A 369 -32.93 16.94 -2.77
C GLU A 369 -32.66 15.96 -1.62
N LEU A 370 -31.44 15.45 -1.48
CA LEU A 370 -31.06 14.57 -0.38
C LEU A 370 -31.24 15.26 0.98
N GLN A 371 -30.91 16.55 1.06
CA GLN A 371 -31.02 17.34 2.28
C GLN A 371 -32.48 17.57 2.70
N LYS A 372 -33.39 17.79 1.72
CA LYS A 372 -34.84 17.81 1.97
C LYS A 372 -35.36 16.49 2.54
N TYR A 373 -34.95 15.35 1.98
CA TYR A 373 -35.38 14.05 2.48
C TYR A 373 -34.85 13.73 3.89
N ILE A 374 -33.69 14.26 4.26
CA ILE A 374 -33.13 14.12 5.61
C ILE A 374 -33.97 14.93 6.60
N GLU A 375 -34.34 16.16 6.26
CA GLU A 375 -35.18 17.02 7.11
C GLU A 375 -36.59 16.47 7.29
N GLU A 376 -37.19 15.94 6.23
CA GLU A 376 -38.52 15.31 6.27
C GLU A 376 -38.53 14.07 7.18
N ASN A 377 -37.49 13.23 7.11
CA ASN A 377 -37.33 12.08 8.00
C ASN A 377 -37.16 12.47 9.47
N ALA A 378 -36.48 13.59 9.76
CA ALA A 378 -36.33 14.09 11.11
C ALA A 378 -37.69 14.54 11.70
N GLN A 379 -38.50 15.24 10.90
CA GLN A 379 -39.84 15.67 11.31
C GLN A 379 -40.80 14.50 11.56
N LEU A 380 -40.72 13.45 10.73
CA LEU A 380 -41.52 12.24 10.91
C LEU A 380 -41.15 11.48 12.19
N LYS A 381 -39.86 11.39 12.52
CA LYS A 381 -39.39 10.80 13.79
C LYS A 381 -39.87 11.58 15.00
N GLU A 382 -39.88 12.92 14.93
CA GLU A 382 -40.39 13.76 16.02
C GLU A 382 -41.90 13.58 16.23
N ARG A 383 -42.68 13.43 15.15
CA ARG A 383 -44.12 13.12 15.24
C ARG A 383 -44.39 11.75 15.88
N LEU A 384 -43.62 10.72 15.53
CA LEU A 384 -43.74 9.39 16.14
C LEU A 384 -43.49 9.43 17.65
N SER A 385 -42.45 10.15 18.09
CA SER A 385 -42.14 10.34 19.50
C SER A 385 -43.29 11.03 20.28
N LYS A 386 -43.98 11.99 19.65
CA LYS A 386 -45.16 12.63 20.25
C LYS A 386 -46.34 11.66 20.39
N TYR A 387 -46.55 10.76 19.44
CA TYR A 387 -47.60 9.73 19.56
C TYR A 387 -47.29 8.70 20.66
N GLU A 388 -46.04 8.30 20.82
CA GLU A 388 -45.61 7.39 21.90
C GLU A 388 -45.75 8.02 23.30
N GLN A 389 -45.64 9.34 23.42
CA GLN A 389 -45.90 10.05 24.68
C GLN A 389 -47.39 10.17 25.00
N ILE A 390 -48.26 10.24 24.00
CA ILE A 390 -49.72 10.31 24.19
C ILE A 390 -50.29 8.97 24.69
N THR A 391 -49.72 7.84 24.29
CA THR A 391 -50.11 6.51 24.81
C THR A 391 -49.70 6.26 26.26
N ALA A 392 -48.88 7.13 26.86
CA ALA A 392 -48.45 7.02 28.25
C ALA A 392 -49.31 7.83 29.24
N SER A 393 -50.20 8.73 28.79
CA SER A 393 -51.06 9.52 29.67
C SER A 393 -52.53 9.06 29.63
N ASP A 394 -52.87 8.20 30.60
CA ASP A 394 -54.18 7.95 31.21
C ASP A 394 -55.42 7.72 30.32
N THR A 395 -55.76 6.44 30.12
CA THR A 395 -57.14 5.88 30.25
C THR A 395 -57.22 4.35 30.14
N THR A 396 -56.10 3.62 30.16
CA THR A 396 -56.14 2.15 30.02
C THR A 396 -55.60 1.48 31.29
N MET A 397 -56.51 1.06 32.17
CA MET A 397 -56.15 0.26 33.35
C MET A 397 -55.86 -1.18 32.91
N ILE A 398 -54.59 -1.56 32.91
CA ILE A 398 -54.15 -2.92 32.57
C ILE A 398 -54.44 -3.84 33.76
N LEU A 399 -55.51 -4.63 33.67
CA LEU A 399 -55.85 -5.68 34.61
C LEU A 399 -54.93 -6.89 34.39
N HIS A 400 -53.93 -7.05 35.26
CA HIS A 400 -53.12 -8.26 35.31
C HIS A 400 -53.91 -9.39 35.98
N TYR A 401 -54.43 -10.32 35.17
CA TYR A 401 -55.05 -11.53 35.68
C TYR A 401 -53.98 -12.46 36.27
N ARG A 402 -54.23 -12.99 37.48
CA ARG A 402 -53.34 -13.95 38.16
C ARG A 402 -53.05 -15.22 37.35
N MET A 403 -53.87 -15.51 36.34
CA MET A 403 -53.69 -16.55 35.33
C MET A 403 -53.82 -15.89 33.95
N ASN A 404 -52.80 -15.14 33.55
CA ASN A 404 -52.76 -14.52 32.23
C ASN A 404 -52.56 -15.62 31.17
N PRO A 405 -53.51 -15.84 30.24
CA PRO A 405 -53.40 -16.87 29.21
C PRO A 405 -52.15 -16.70 28.34
N LEU A 406 -51.65 -15.46 28.19
CA LEU A 406 -50.43 -15.17 27.47
C LEU A 406 -49.19 -15.68 28.22
N ASP A 407 -49.14 -15.51 29.54
CA ASP A 407 -48.02 -15.98 30.35
C ASP A 407 -47.99 -17.51 30.40
N VAL A 408 -49.16 -18.16 30.50
CA VAL A 408 -49.29 -19.62 30.39
C VAL A 408 -48.81 -20.12 29.03
N ALA A 409 -49.20 -19.46 27.93
CA ALA A 409 -48.74 -19.81 26.59
C ALA A 409 -47.23 -19.62 26.41
N HIS A 410 -46.65 -18.59 27.04
CA HIS A 410 -45.20 -18.36 27.02
C HIS A 410 -44.43 -19.41 27.84
N GLU A 411 -44.95 -19.84 28.99
CA GLU A 411 -44.38 -20.94 29.77
C GLU A 411 -44.47 -22.27 29.01
N GLU A 412 -45.62 -22.57 28.40
CA GLU A 412 -45.80 -23.76 27.55
C GLU A 412 -44.87 -23.74 26.33
N TYR A 413 -44.64 -22.58 25.72
CA TYR A 413 -43.70 -22.44 24.60
C TYR A 413 -42.25 -22.65 25.05
N LYS A 414 -41.85 -22.13 26.22
CA LYS A 414 -40.52 -22.39 26.80
C LYS A 414 -40.34 -23.87 27.15
N GLU A 415 -41.37 -24.52 27.68
CA GLU A 415 -41.34 -25.97 27.90
C GLU A 415 -41.28 -26.76 26.59
N PHE A 416 -41.96 -26.29 25.54
CA PHE A 416 -41.90 -26.91 24.21
C PHE A 416 -40.52 -26.75 23.58
N GLU A 417 -39.89 -25.58 23.68
CA GLU A 417 -38.51 -25.34 23.24
C GLU A 417 -37.51 -26.26 23.96
N THR A 418 -37.62 -26.38 25.27
CA THR A 418 -36.72 -27.25 26.05
C THR A 418 -36.95 -28.73 25.75
N LYS A 419 -38.20 -29.16 25.54
CA LYS A 419 -38.53 -30.52 25.04
C LYS A 419 -38.01 -30.75 23.62
N ARG A 420 -38.07 -29.75 22.72
CA ARG A 420 -37.53 -29.82 21.36
C ARG A 420 -36.01 -29.91 21.36
N LYS A 421 -35.32 -29.13 22.20
CA LYS A 421 -33.86 -29.20 22.37
C LYS A 421 -33.42 -30.57 22.88
N ARG A 422 -34.10 -31.11 23.90
CA ARG A 422 -33.85 -32.48 24.39
C ARG A 422 -34.13 -33.56 23.33
N LYS A 423 -35.18 -33.41 22.52
CA LYS A 423 -35.46 -34.33 21.40
C LYS A 423 -34.44 -34.21 20.26
N ALA A 424 -33.93 -33.01 19.97
CA ALA A 424 -32.89 -32.82 18.95
C ALA A 424 -31.55 -33.44 19.37
N GLU A 425 -31.18 -33.31 20.65
CA GLU A 425 -29.97 -33.96 21.21
C GLU A 425 -30.10 -35.49 21.19
N VAL A 426 -31.27 -36.05 21.49
CA VAL A 426 -31.53 -37.50 21.43
C VAL A 426 -31.63 -38.00 19.97
N SER A 427 -32.17 -37.20 19.05
CA SER A 427 -32.25 -37.52 17.62
C SER A 427 -30.89 -37.46 16.91
N THR A 428 -29.83 -36.98 17.57
CA THR A 428 -28.46 -37.01 17.01
C THR A 428 -27.81 -38.40 17.16
N LEU A 429 -28.45 -39.33 17.88
CA LEU A 429 -27.93 -40.68 18.15
C LEU A 429 -28.70 -41.82 17.45
N CYS A 430 -29.81 -41.53 16.78
CA CYS A 430 -30.57 -42.55 16.06
C CYS A 430 -31.16 -41.95 14.77
N PHE A 431 -31.04 -42.72 13.69
CA PHE A 431 -31.66 -42.61 12.36
C PHE A 431 -30.69 -42.36 11.19
N GLU A 432 -30.52 -43.47 10.48
CA GLU A 432 -30.04 -43.67 9.13
C GLU A 432 -30.72 -42.71 8.14
N ASP A 433 -29.92 -42.00 7.34
CA ASP A 433 -30.29 -41.59 5.98
C ASP A 433 -28.99 -41.33 5.18
N ASP A 434 -28.55 -42.33 4.43
CA ASP A 434 -27.21 -42.42 3.83
C ASP A 434 -26.96 -41.44 2.66
N LEU A 435 -28.01 -40.83 2.11
CA LEU A 435 -27.86 -39.87 0.99
C LEU A 435 -27.48 -38.45 1.45
N ASP A 436 -27.96 -38.00 2.60
CA ASP A 436 -27.63 -36.65 3.12
C ASP A 436 -26.28 -36.66 3.87
N ALA A 437 -25.94 -37.79 4.51
CA ALA A 437 -24.64 -37.99 5.15
C ALA A 437 -23.46 -37.93 4.16
N THR A 438 -23.63 -38.46 2.94
CA THR A 438 -22.58 -38.46 1.91
C THR A 438 -22.37 -37.08 1.30
N VAL A 439 -23.42 -36.29 1.08
CA VAL A 439 -23.31 -34.90 0.59
C VAL A 439 -22.67 -34.00 1.65
N ARG A 440 -23.10 -34.11 2.91
CA ARG A 440 -22.48 -33.36 4.03
C ARG A 440 -21.03 -33.77 4.27
N ARG A 441 -20.68 -35.05 4.08
CA ARG A 441 -19.30 -35.55 4.15
C ARG A 441 -18.43 -34.96 3.03
N LYS A 442 -18.91 -34.96 1.78
CA LYS A 442 -18.20 -34.34 0.65
C LYS A 442 -17.99 -32.84 0.84
N GLN A 443 -19.00 -32.11 1.31
CA GLN A 443 -18.87 -30.68 1.63
C GLN A 443 -17.85 -30.44 2.75
N ARG A 444 -17.82 -31.29 3.78
CA ARG A 444 -16.80 -31.21 4.83
C ARG A 444 -15.40 -31.52 4.31
N GLU A 445 -15.25 -32.52 3.45
CA GLU A 445 -13.97 -32.86 2.82
C GLU A 445 -13.46 -31.73 1.91
N GLU A 446 -14.36 -31.10 1.15
CA GLU A 446 -14.06 -29.93 0.32
C GLU A 446 -13.65 -28.71 1.16
N LEU A 447 -14.38 -28.43 2.25
CA LEU A 447 -14.02 -27.37 3.20
C LEU A 447 -12.68 -27.65 3.89
N VAL A 448 -12.43 -28.90 4.31
CA VAL A 448 -11.14 -29.29 4.90
C VAL A 448 -10.01 -29.11 3.90
N LYS A 449 -10.22 -29.46 2.62
CA LYS A 449 -9.26 -29.24 1.54
C LYS A 449 -9.01 -27.76 1.29
N GLN A 450 -10.06 -26.94 1.25
CA GLN A 450 -9.93 -25.48 1.12
C GLN A 450 -9.17 -24.87 2.30
N VAL A 451 -9.45 -25.33 3.53
CA VAL A 451 -8.73 -24.88 4.73
C VAL A 451 -7.26 -25.30 4.67
N SER A 452 -6.94 -26.52 4.22
CA SER A 452 -5.54 -26.94 4.06
C SER A 452 -4.82 -26.17 2.96
N ASP A 453 -5.50 -25.88 1.85
CA ASP A 453 -4.94 -25.10 0.73
C ASP A 453 -4.70 -23.64 1.16
N LEU A 454 -5.64 -23.04 1.90
CA LEU A 454 -5.48 -21.69 2.47
C LEU A 454 -4.37 -21.64 3.52
N GLN A 455 -4.25 -22.64 4.38
CA GLN A 455 -3.15 -22.74 5.35
C GLN A 455 -1.80 -22.86 4.63
N PHE A 456 -1.73 -23.62 3.54
CA PHE A 456 -0.52 -23.73 2.73
C PHE A 456 -0.18 -22.40 2.06
N GLN A 457 -1.16 -21.68 1.50
CA GLN A 457 -0.95 -20.36 0.91
C GLN A 457 -0.51 -19.32 1.95
N LEU A 458 -1.11 -19.32 3.14
CA LEU A 458 -0.71 -18.47 4.26
C LEU A 458 0.75 -18.73 4.62
N HIS A 459 1.12 -19.99 4.86
CA HIS A 459 2.48 -20.37 5.22
C HIS A 459 3.49 -20.03 4.11
N LYS A 460 3.10 -20.19 2.83
CA LYS A 460 3.93 -19.76 1.69
C LYS A 460 4.14 -18.23 1.69
N SER A 461 3.08 -17.46 1.88
CA SER A 461 3.13 -16.00 1.93
C SER A 461 3.94 -15.49 3.13
N GLU A 462 3.80 -16.10 4.31
CA GLU A 462 4.59 -15.78 5.51
C GLU A 462 6.08 -16.03 5.28
N LYS A 463 6.44 -17.15 4.63
CA LYS A 463 7.83 -17.47 4.28
C LYS A 463 8.40 -16.49 3.26
N GLU A 464 7.61 -16.03 2.29
CA GLU A 464 8.02 -15.01 1.34
C GLU A 464 8.22 -13.64 2.02
N LYS A 465 7.33 -13.26 2.94
CA LYS A 465 7.46 -12.06 3.78
C LYS A 465 8.72 -12.11 4.64
N GLU A 466 9.01 -13.24 5.27
CA GLU A 466 10.22 -13.42 6.08
C GLU A 466 11.49 -13.28 5.24
N ARG A 467 11.51 -13.86 4.03
CA ARG A 467 12.61 -13.69 3.08
C ARG A 467 12.80 -12.22 2.67
N ALA A 468 11.71 -11.51 2.38
CA ALA A 468 11.77 -10.09 2.03
C ALA A 468 12.32 -9.24 3.19
N LEU A 469 11.88 -9.49 4.43
CA LEU A 469 12.41 -8.81 5.62
C LEU A 469 13.90 -9.10 5.82
N LYS A 470 14.34 -10.33 5.57
CA LYS A 470 15.76 -10.70 5.66
C LYS A 470 16.60 -9.94 4.64
N ILE A 471 16.18 -9.90 3.38
CA ILE A 471 16.86 -9.16 2.30
C ILE A 471 16.93 -7.67 2.66
N GLN A 472 15.83 -7.07 3.13
CA GLN A 472 15.81 -5.68 3.56
C GLN A 472 16.80 -5.44 4.71
N SER A 473 16.83 -6.32 5.72
CA SER A 473 17.75 -6.20 6.85
C SER A 473 19.21 -6.28 6.42
N ASP A 474 19.54 -7.14 5.46
CA ASP A 474 20.90 -7.31 4.95
C ASP A 474 21.32 -6.11 4.09
N LEU A 475 20.41 -5.56 3.28
CA LEU A 475 20.65 -4.34 2.51
C LEU A 475 20.90 -3.14 3.41
N VAL A 476 20.11 -2.97 4.48
CA VAL A 476 20.32 -1.89 5.48
C VAL A 476 21.68 -2.04 6.17
N LYS A 477 22.10 -3.26 6.52
CA LYS A 477 23.44 -3.50 7.09
C LYS A 477 24.55 -3.14 6.11
N GLN A 478 24.43 -3.53 4.84
CA GLN A 478 25.40 -3.19 3.80
C GLN A 478 25.48 -1.68 3.58
N TYR A 479 24.33 -0.99 3.50
CA TYR A 479 24.29 0.46 3.36
C TYR A 479 24.96 1.15 4.55
N ARG A 480 24.67 0.73 5.79
CA ARG A 480 25.33 1.26 6.99
C ARG A 480 26.84 1.03 6.95
N ALA A 481 27.30 -0.15 6.52
CA ALA A 481 28.72 -0.44 6.40
C ALA A 481 29.42 0.46 5.37
N ILE A 482 28.79 0.67 4.21
CA ILE A 482 29.31 1.56 3.16
C ILE A 482 29.36 3.00 3.65
N VAL A 483 28.28 3.51 4.24
CA VAL A 483 28.24 4.88 4.78
C VAL A 483 29.31 5.05 5.85
N THR A 484 29.43 4.12 6.79
CA THR A 484 30.44 4.17 7.85
C THR A 484 31.87 4.19 7.26
N ALA A 485 32.13 3.37 6.24
CA ALA A 485 33.45 3.33 5.59
C ALA A 485 33.78 4.59 4.79
N LEU A 486 32.78 5.27 4.22
CA LEU A 486 32.98 6.47 3.40
C LEU A 486 32.99 7.76 4.21
N SER A 487 32.10 7.90 5.18
CA SER A 487 31.93 9.14 5.95
C SER A 487 32.62 9.12 7.32
N GLY A 488 33.01 7.93 7.80
CA GLY A 488 33.51 7.76 9.17
C GLY A 488 32.40 7.85 10.24
N TRP A 489 31.13 7.85 9.85
CA TRP A 489 29.98 7.93 10.75
C TRP A 489 29.13 6.66 10.73
N GLN A 490 28.97 6.04 11.89
CA GLN A 490 28.09 4.92 12.11
C GLN A 490 26.70 5.41 12.53
N ILE A 491 25.70 5.21 11.67
CA ILE A 491 24.33 5.68 11.88
C ILE A 491 23.43 4.53 12.35
N LYS A 492 22.84 4.66 13.54
CA LYS A 492 21.89 3.72 14.15
C LYS A 492 20.53 4.40 14.30
N MET A 493 19.53 3.92 13.59
CA MET A 493 18.14 4.40 13.73
C MET A 493 17.47 3.69 14.91
N LYS A 494 16.83 4.47 15.79
CA LYS A 494 15.94 3.99 16.86
C LYS A 494 14.47 4.07 16.43
N ASP A 495 13.62 3.24 17.04
CA ASP A 495 12.21 3.09 16.66
C ASP A 495 11.38 4.38 16.84
N ASP A 496 11.84 5.29 17.70
CA ASP A 496 11.15 6.55 18.03
C ASP A 496 11.49 7.73 17.10
N GLY A 497 12.08 7.47 15.93
CA GLY A 497 12.46 8.53 14.97
C GLY A 497 13.73 9.30 15.35
N PHE A 498 14.53 8.75 16.27
CA PHE A 498 15.86 9.28 16.59
C PHE A 498 16.96 8.52 15.84
N ALA A 499 17.98 9.24 15.40
CA ALA A 499 19.18 8.70 14.78
C ALA A 499 20.38 8.95 15.71
N GLU A 500 21.01 7.87 16.15
CA GLU A 500 22.28 7.93 16.86
C GLU A 500 23.42 7.85 15.86
N ILE A 501 24.30 8.84 15.90
CA ILE A 501 25.43 8.98 14.99
C ILE A 501 26.71 8.91 15.82
N GLU A 502 27.47 7.84 15.62
CA GLU A 502 28.73 7.54 16.31
C GLU A 502 29.90 7.70 15.35
N SER A 503 31.00 8.30 15.80
CA SER A 503 32.21 8.46 14.97
C SER A 503 33.09 7.21 15.07
N VAL A 504 33.65 6.77 13.94
CA VAL A 504 34.65 5.70 13.92
C VAL A 504 35.95 6.11 14.64
N PHE A 505 36.26 7.42 14.69
CA PHE A 505 37.46 7.94 15.34
C PHE A 505 37.32 8.08 16.86
N ASN A 506 36.08 8.06 17.38
CA ASN A 506 35.80 8.18 18.80
C ASN A 506 34.64 7.25 19.21
N PRO A 507 34.87 5.93 19.24
CA PRO A 507 33.84 4.95 19.58
C PRO A 507 33.36 5.14 21.01
N GLY A 508 32.05 4.96 21.23
CA GLY A 508 31.38 5.13 22.52
C GLY A 508 30.79 6.52 22.78
N ASN A 509 31.15 7.54 21.98
CA ASN A 509 30.52 8.86 22.01
C ASN A 509 29.61 9.04 20.78
N PHE A 510 28.38 9.52 20.99
CA PHE A 510 27.39 9.63 19.92
C PHE A 510 26.60 10.93 19.99
N PHE A 511 26.22 11.42 18.82
CA PHE A 511 25.24 12.48 18.65
C PHE A 511 23.86 11.87 18.47
N ILE A 512 22.84 12.49 19.06
CA ILE A 512 21.45 12.05 18.90
C ILE A 512 20.75 13.10 18.05
N PHE A 513 20.25 12.71 16.90
CA PHE A 513 19.45 13.57 16.04
C PHE A 513 17.99 13.13 16.04
N LYS A 514 17.08 14.08 16.13
CA LYS A 514 15.65 13.88 15.89
C LYS A 514 15.38 14.02 14.40
N VAL A 515 14.85 12.97 13.79
CA VAL A 515 14.50 12.97 12.37
C VAL A 515 13.02 13.29 12.23
N GLU A 516 12.71 14.47 11.73
CA GLU A 516 11.34 14.93 11.53
C GLU A 516 10.95 14.93 10.04
N ASN A 517 9.65 14.92 9.77
CA ASN A 517 9.10 15.07 8.40
C ASN A 517 9.67 14.07 7.38
N PHE A 518 9.74 12.79 7.74
CA PHE A 518 10.32 11.73 6.88
C PHE A 518 11.78 12.00 6.44
N GLY A 519 12.55 12.70 7.27
CA GLY A 519 13.96 13.00 7.01
C GLY A 519 14.21 14.32 6.29
N LYS A 520 13.20 15.20 6.17
CA LYS A 520 13.38 16.54 5.60
C LYS A 520 14.03 17.53 6.57
N SER A 521 13.77 17.38 7.86
CA SER A 521 14.39 18.19 8.91
C SER A 521 15.04 17.27 9.93
N VAL A 522 16.28 17.59 10.31
CA VAL A 522 17.08 16.81 11.25
C VAL A 522 17.60 17.77 12.30
N SER A 523 17.19 17.59 13.55
CA SER A 523 17.55 18.48 14.67
C SER A 523 18.44 17.74 15.65
N LEU A 524 19.58 18.33 16.01
CA LEU A 524 20.47 17.77 17.03
C LEU A 524 19.82 17.91 18.42
N LEU A 525 19.82 16.83 19.20
CA LEU A 525 19.49 16.90 20.63
C LEU A 525 20.74 17.24 21.43
N GLU A 526 20.55 18.05 22.46
CA GLU A 526 21.58 18.35 23.44
C GLU A 526 21.98 17.08 24.19
N SER A 527 23.27 16.77 24.14
CA SER A 527 23.90 15.67 24.88
C SER A 527 25.23 16.16 25.46
N ASP A 528 25.73 15.47 26.47
CA ASP A 528 27.04 15.79 27.06
C ASP A 528 28.17 15.77 26.01
N TYR A 529 28.01 14.96 24.97
CA TYR A 529 28.92 14.94 23.85
C TYR A 529 28.72 16.13 22.91
N ALA A 530 27.46 16.49 22.58
CA ALA A 530 27.15 17.68 21.79
C ALA A 530 27.72 18.97 22.42
N ASN A 531 27.65 19.09 23.75
CA ASN A 531 28.17 20.24 24.49
C ASN A 531 29.70 20.44 24.36
N LYS A 532 30.45 19.42 23.96
CA LYS A 532 31.90 19.57 23.69
C LYS A 532 32.18 20.27 22.35
N TRP A 533 31.20 20.29 21.47
CA TRP A 533 31.31 20.80 20.10
C TRP A 533 30.49 22.08 19.90
N SER A 534 30.19 22.83 20.96
CA SER A 534 29.35 24.04 20.91
C SER A 534 29.82 25.07 19.87
N ASN A 535 31.13 25.22 19.67
CA ASN A 535 31.68 26.12 18.66
C ASN A 535 31.30 25.68 17.24
N GLN A 536 31.41 24.38 16.94
CA GLN A 536 31.06 23.80 15.64
C GLN A 536 29.54 23.75 15.44
N ILE A 537 28.77 23.53 16.51
CA ILE A 537 27.30 23.61 16.48
C ILE A 537 26.88 25.04 16.10
N HIS A 538 27.42 26.05 16.77
CA HIS A 538 27.08 27.44 16.50
C HIS A 538 27.49 27.87 15.07
N GLU A 539 28.68 27.47 14.62
CA GLU A 539 29.17 27.84 13.29
C GLU A 539 28.40 27.15 12.15
N TYR A 540 28.14 25.84 12.25
CA TYR A 540 27.65 25.03 11.13
C TYR A 540 26.17 24.64 11.22
N LEU A 541 25.65 24.38 12.42
CA LEU A 541 24.23 24.05 12.61
C LEU A 541 23.40 25.32 12.76
N GLU A 542 23.80 26.27 13.60
CA GLU A 542 23.03 27.51 13.79
C GLU A 542 23.35 28.56 12.71
N GLY A 543 24.62 28.71 12.34
CA GLY A 543 25.05 29.72 11.36
C GLY A 543 24.76 29.36 9.91
N ARG A 544 24.81 28.07 9.55
CA ARG A 544 24.68 27.60 8.15
C ARG A 544 23.57 26.57 7.92
N ASP A 545 22.87 26.15 8.98
CA ASP A 545 21.80 25.14 8.93
C ASP A 545 22.22 23.86 8.18
N SER A 546 23.44 23.38 8.43
CA SER A 546 24.03 22.28 7.66
C SER A 546 24.63 21.19 8.54
N VAL A 547 23.83 20.14 8.77
CA VAL A 547 24.28 18.90 9.45
C VAL A 547 25.47 18.24 8.74
N PRO A 548 25.52 18.13 7.40
CA PRO A 548 26.69 17.57 6.72
C PRO A 548 27.96 18.39 6.94
N ALA A 549 27.88 19.72 6.96
CA ALA A 549 29.03 20.58 7.20
C ALA A 549 29.53 20.45 8.65
N PHE A 550 28.60 20.39 9.61
CA PHE A 550 28.93 20.12 11.02
C PHE A 550 29.65 18.79 11.19
N LEU A 551 29.08 17.69 10.67
CA LEU A 551 29.68 16.36 10.78
C LEU A 551 31.05 16.31 10.09
N ALA A 552 31.22 16.92 8.92
CA ALA A 552 32.51 16.98 8.25
C ALA A 552 33.56 17.73 9.08
N ALA A 553 33.21 18.89 9.67
CA ALA A 553 34.12 19.65 10.52
C ALA A 553 34.54 18.86 11.76
N VAL A 554 33.59 18.19 12.42
CA VAL A 554 33.87 17.32 13.57
C VAL A 554 34.76 16.14 13.18
N THR A 555 34.52 15.52 12.01
CA THR A 555 35.37 14.43 11.52
C THR A 555 36.82 14.87 11.34
N LEU A 556 37.06 16.03 10.72
CA LEU A 556 38.41 16.54 10.49
C LEU A 556 39.15 16.80 11.81
N LEU A 557 38.46 17.39 12.79
CA LEU A 557 39.04 17.65 14.11
C LEU A 557 39.34 16.37 14.89
N LEU A 558 38.46 15.36 14.79
CA LEU A 558 38.70 14.05 15.41
C LEU A 558 39.85 13.30 14.73
N ASP A 559 39.98 13.40 13.41
CA ASP A 559 41.09 12.78 12.67
C ASP A 559 42.43 13.41 13.08
N GLU A 560 42.53 14.74 13.16
CA GLU A 560 43.71 15.45 13.66
C GLU A 560 44.11 15.02 15.10
N GLN A 561 43.12 14.87 15.98
CA GLN A 561 43.34 14.38 17.35
C GLN A 561 43.80 12.92 17.40
N SER A 562 43.26 12.08 16.51
CA SER A 562 43.64 10.67 16.42
C SER A 562 45.07 10.49 15.90
N GLN A 563 45.48 11.30 14.93
CA GLN A 563 46.83 11.31 14.36
C GLN A 563 47.86 11.79 15.39
N SER A 564 47.57 12.89 16.10
CA SER A 564 48.47 13.42 17.14
C SER A 564 48.65 12.44 18.32
N THR A 565 47.62 11.66 18.65
CA THR A 565 47.73 10.59 19.66
C THR A 565 48.59 9.42 19.16
N GLN A 566 48.49 9.03 17.89
CA GLN A 566 49.33 7.96 17.30
C GLN A 566 50.82 8.32 17.22
N TYR A 567 51.18 9.58 17.00
CA TYR A 567 52.58 10.01 17.00
C TYR A 567 53.22 10.03 18.40
N SER A 568 52.43 10.12 19.47
CA SER A 568 52.94 10.06 20.84
C SER A 568 53.28 8.64 21.31
N LEU A 569 52.67 7.61 20.71
CA LEU A 569 52.87 6.20 21.07
C LEU A 569 53.94 5.49 20.23
N SER A 570 54.47 6.13 19.18
CA SER A 570 55.53 5.57 18.32
C SER A 570 56.95 6.03 18.69
N PHE A 571 57.09 6.79 19.78
CA PHE A 571 58.35 7.32 20.29
C PHE A 571 58.79 6.74 21.65
N ASP A 572 58.01 5.83 22.24
CA ASP A 572 58.37 5.07 23.45
C ASP A 572 58.84 3.65 23.13
#